data_AF-A0A7V8R158-F1
#
_entry.id   AF-A0A7V8R158-F1
#
_cell.length_a   1.000
_cell.length_b   1.000
_cell.length_c   1.000
_cell.angle_alpha   90.00
_cell.angle_beta   90.00
_cell.angle_gamma   90.00
#
_symmetry.space_group_name_H-M   'P 1'
#
loop_
_entity.id
_entity.type
_entity.pdbx_description
1 polymer ?
#
loop_
_entity_poly.entity_id
_entity_poly.type
_entity_poly.pdbx_seq_one_letter_code
_entity_poly.pdbx_strand_id
1 'polypeptide(L)'
;MEIPQRFHVVETAGWLVNHRMNSALPGYLMISSKTDTNDLSDLPEDALAEFGPLLARAQSTLKRQLNAQRVYIGRYGHTPGYPIHFHVIPIYEWVEALFWKDARYRLLENFAEGPGETATDGAELTLFVWREFCERAEPPPIRGPSISEAIKLLREAMRFPPL
;
A
#
# COMPACT_ATOMS: atom_id res chain seq x y z
N MET A 1 -11.98 13.15 -5.62
CA MET A 1 -12.54 11.94 -6.26
C MET A 1 -13.25 11.13 -5.21
N GLU A 2 -14.50 10.75 -5.42
CA GLU A 2 -15.22 9.89 -4.48
C GLU A 2 -14.73 8.45 -4.60
N ILE A 3 -14.32 7.84 -3.49
CA ILE A 3 -13.87 6.44 -3.46
C ILE A 3 -15.10 5.56 -3.26
N PRO A 4 -15.42 4.63 -4.18
CA PRO A 4 -16.58 3.76 -4.02
C PRO A 4 -16.48 2.91 -2.75
N GLN A 5 -17.61 2.80 -2.02
CA GLN A 5 -17.68 2.09 -0.73
C GLN A 5 -17.14 0.65 -0.78
N ARG A 6 -17.23 -0.03 -1.94
CA ARG A 6 -16.67 -1.38 -2.11
C ARG A 6 -15.16 -1.47 -1.86
N PHE A 7 -14.42 -0.35 -1.96
CA PHE A 7 -12.99 -0.28 -1.69
C PHE A 7 -12.66 0.15 -0.26
N HIS A 8 -13.63 0.68 0.50
CA HIS A 8 -13.37 1.15 1.87
C HIS A 8 -13.02 -0.02 2.77
N VAL A 9 -12.07 0.16 3.69
CA VAL A 9 -11.60 -0.88 4.61
C VAL A 9 -11.92 -0.50 6.05
N VAL A 10 -11.49 0.67 6.49
CA VAL A 10 -11.80 1.23 7.81
C VAL A 10 -11.75 2.74 7.75
N GLU A 11 -12.44 3.38 8.68
CA GLU A 11 -12.51 4.82 8.79
C GLU A 11 -12.36 5.20 10.27
N THR A 12 -11.58 6.25 10.55
CA THR A 12 -11.44 6.87 11.89
C THR A 12 -12.05 8.27 11.88
N ALA A 13 -11.86 9.08 12.93
CA ALA A 13 -12.32 10.47 12.88
C ALA A 13 -11.56 11.27 11.82
N GLY A 14 -10.23 11.10 11.72
CA GLY A 14 -9.36 11.85 10.81
C GLY A 14 -9.04 11.18 9.46
N TRP A 15 -9.23 9.86 9.33
CA TRP A 15 -8.67 9.11 8.20
C TRP A 15 -9.69 8.17 7.53
N LEU A 16 -9.54 8.01 6.21
CA LEU A 16 -10.16 6.95 5.43
C LEU A 16 -9.08 5.98 4.95
N VAL A 17 -9.26 4.69 5.23
CA VAL A 17 -8.46 3.60 4.66
C VAL A 17 -9.28 2.90 3.59
N ASN A 18 -8.75 2.85 2.37
CA ASN A 18 -9.34 2.11 1.26
C ASN A 18 -8.28 1.27 0.55
N HIS A 19 -8.72 0.24 -0.17
CA HIS A 19 -7.86 -0.43 -1.15
C HIS A 19 -7.64 0.48 -2.36
N ARG A 20 -6.43 0.50 -2.91
CA ARG A 20 -6.07 1.33 -4.07
C ARG A 20 -6.83 0.86 -5.32
N MET A 21 -7.76 1.68 -5.79
CA MET A 21 -8.80 1.31 -6.76
C MET A 21 -8.27 0.73 -8.09
N ASN A 22 -7.12 1.20 -8.56
CA ASN A 22 -6.48 0.75 -9.79
C ASN A 22 -5.33 -0.22 -9.53
N SER A 23 -5.27 -0.89 -8.38
CA SER A 23 -4.27 -1.93 -8.13
C SER A 23 -4.88 -3.33 -8.20
N ALA A 24 -4.20 -4.23 -8.90
CA ALA A 24 -4.46 -5.66 -8.88
C ALA A 24 -3.75 -6.37 -7.70
N LEU A 25 -2.91 -5.67 -6.94
CA LEU A 25 -2.21 -6.24 -5.79
C LEU A 25 -3.17 -6.33 -4.58
N PRO A 26 -3.45 -7.54 -4.06
CA PRO A 26 -4.27 -7.69 -2.86
C PRO A 26 -3.67 -6.91 -1.70
N GLY A 27 -4.51 -6.20 -0.95
CA GLY A 27 -4.08 -5.47 0.24
C GLY A 27 -3.26 -4.20 0.01
N TYR A 28 -3.10 -3.69 -1.21
CA TYR A 28 -2.55 -2.34 -1.39
C TYR A 28 -3.55 -1.31 -0.84
N LEU A 29 -3.23 -0.71 0.31
CA LEU A 29 -4.06 0.31 0.94
C LEU A 29 -3.59 1.74 0.63
N MET A 30 -4.55 2.65 0.63
CA MET A 30 -4.40 4.10 0.69
C MET A 30 -4.97 4.57 2.02
N ILE A 31 -4.21 5.37 2.76
CA ILE A 31 -4.67 6.05 3.97
C ILE A 31 -4.73 7.53 3.65
N SER A 32 -5.93 8.10 3.55
CA SER A 32 -6.15 9.49 3.13
C SER A 32 -6.78 10.30 4.26
N SER A 33 -6.30 11.52 4.45
CA SER A 33 -6.90 12.46 5.39
C SER A 33 -8.29 12.86 4.93
N LYS A 34 -9.19 13.05 5.90
CA LYS A 34 -10.50 13.68 5.68
C LYS A 34 -10.43 15.21 5.72
N THR A 35 -9.36 15.76 6.30
CA THR A 35 -9.06 17.19 6.25
C THR A 35 -8.47 17.52 4.89
N ASP A 36 -9.02 18.53 4.22
CA ASP A 36 -8.54 18.98 2.91
C ASP A 36 -7.27 19.82 3.03
N THR A 37 -6.16 19.14 3.33
CA THR A 37 -4.80 19.69 3.32
C THR A 37 -3.84 18.69 2.68
N ASN A 38 -2.78 19.19 2.06
CA ASN A 38 -1.71 18.38 1.46
C ASN A 38 -0.42 18.34 2.32
N ASP A 39 -0.41 19.06 3.44
CA ASP A 39 0.68 19.12 4.41
C ASP A 39 0.30 18.32 5.68
N LEU A 40 1.26 17.55 6.18
CA LEU A 40 1.07 16.75 7.38
C LEU A 40 1.01 17.65 8.62
N SER A 41 1.73 18.77 8.65
CA SER A 41 1.73 19.68 9.82
C SER A 41 0.42 20.45 9.99
N ASP A 42 -0.40 20.50 8.94
CA ASP A 42 -1.67 21.23 8.94
C ASP A 42 -2.85 20.36 9.40
N LEU A 43 -2.59 19.09 9.74
CA LEU A 43 -3.62 18.20 10.25
C LEU A 43 -3.97 18.52 11.71
N PRO A 44 -5.26 18.33 12.11
CA PRO A 44 -5.65 18.40 13.51
C PRO A 44 -4.82 17.45 14.38
N GLU A 45 -4.48 17.87 15.60
CA GLU A 45 -3.69 17.07 16.54
C GLU A 45 -4.29 15.68 16.78
N ASP A 46 -5.61 15.58 16.90
CA ASP A 46 -6.32 14.29 17.05
C ASP A 46 -6.12 13.37 15.84
N ALA A 47 -6.13 13.92 14.61
CA ALA A 47 -5.87 13.13 13.41
C ALA A 47 -4.41 12.65 13.37
N LEU A 48 -3.46 13.50 13.79
CA LEU A 48 -2.06 13.10 13.92
C LEU A 48 -1.87 12.00 14.98
N ALA A 49 -2.58 12.09 16.10
CA ALA A 49 -2.54 11.09 17.17
C ALA A 49 -3.11 9.72 16.73
N GLU A 50 -4.13 9.71 15.88
CA GLU A 50 -4.68 8.48 15.28
C GLU A 50 -3.70 7.80 14.32
N PHE A 51 -2.80 8.57 13.69
CA PHE A 51 -2.05 8.11 12.52
C PHE A 51 -1.05 6.99 12.85
N GLY A 52 -0.25 7.14 13.91
CA GLY A 52 0.71 6.11 14.33
C GLY A 52 0.06 4.74 14.62
N PRO A 53 -0.96 4.66 15.48
CA PRO A 53 -1.73 3.44 15.71
C PRO A 53 -2.37 2.86 14.44
N LEU A 54 -2.88 3.71 13.55
CA LEU A 54 -3.47 3.29 12.28
C LEU A 54 -2.42 2.63 11.36
N LEU A 55 -1.23 3.21 11.23
CA LEU A 55 -0.12 2.63 10.47
C LEU A 55 0.32 1.28 11.03
N ALA A 56 0.50 1.20 12.36
CA ALA A 56 0.88 -0.05 13.03
C ALA A 56 -0.15 -1.17 12.80
N ARG A 57 -1.44 -0.82 12.87
CA ARG A 57 -2.54 -1.75 12.61
C ARG A 57 -2.55 -2.20 11.15
N ALA A 58 -2.48 -1.28 10.19
CA ALA A 58 -2.45 -1.62 8.77
C ALA A 58 -1.30 -2.58 8.46
N GLN A 59 -0.08 -2.27 8.94
CA GLN A 59 1.09 -3.13 8.79
C GLN A 59 0.87 -4.51 9.41
N SER A 60 0.47 -4.59 10.68
CA SER A 60 0.25 -5.86 11.38
C SER A 60 -0.80 -6.72 10.69
N THR A 61 -1.91 -6.12 10.25
CA THR A 61 -2.99 -6.83 9.58
C THR A 61 -2.55 -7.37 8.22
N LEU A 62 -1.85 -6.58 7.40
CA LEU A 62 -1.33 -7.05 6.11
C LEU A 62 -0.38 -8.24 6.30
N LYS A 63 0.49 -8.20 7.31
CA LYS A 63 1.39 -9.31 7.64
C LYS A 63 0.63 -10.54 8.12
N ARG A 64 -0.32 -10.40 9.05
CA ARG A 64 -1.01 -11.54 9.69
C ARG A 64 -2.10 -12.16 8.83
N GLN A 65 -2.88 -11.34 8.13
CA GLN A 65 -4.06 -11.81 7.38
C GLN A 65 -3.73 -12.17 5.94
N LEU A 66 -2.75 -11.48 5.33
CA LEU A 66 -2.40 -11.70 3.92
C LEU A 66 -1.00 -12.29 3.75
N ASN A 67 -0.27 -12.58 4.84
CA ASN A 67 1.09 -13.12 4.82
C ASN A 67 2.09 -12.24 4.03
N ALA A 68 1.92 -10.91 4.09
CA ALA A 68 2.90 -9.98 3.55
C ALA A 68 4.23 -10.11 4.31
N GLN A 69 5.34 -10.24 3.58
CA GLN A 69 6.68 -10.36 4.16
C GLN A 69 7.20 -9.00 4.62
N ARG A 70 6.94 -7.96 3.81
CA ARG A 70 7.25 -6.56 4.11
C ARG A 70 6.04 -5.69 3.83
N VAL A 71 6.01 -4.51 4.43
CA VAL A 71 5.00 -3.48 4.15
C VAL A 71 5.72 -2.16 3.99
N TYR A 72 5.60 -1.53 2.83
CA TYR A 72 6.16 -0.20 2.58
C TYR A 72 5.10 0.86 2.85
N ILE A 73 5.49 1.92 3.56
CA ILE A 73 4.61 3.04 3.89
C ILE A 73 5.27 4.31 3.38
N GLY A 74 4.61 5.05 2.49
CA GLY A 74 5.21 6.23 1.87
C GLY A 74 4.21 7.22 1.31
N ARG A 75 4.62 8.49 1.23
CA ARG A 75 3.89 9.59 0.61
C ARG A 75 4.74 10.18 -0.51
N TYR A 76 4.12 10.41 -1.67
CA TYR A 76 4.80 10.96 -2.84
C TYR A 76 4.28 12.35 -3.20
N GLY A 77 2.95 12.56 -3.17
CA GLY A 77 2.36 13.91 -3.29
C GLY A 77 2.59 14.62 -4.63
N HIS A 78 2.85 13.87 -5.72
CA HIS A 78 3.14 14.45 -7.04
C HIS A 78 1.93 15.11 -7.70
N THR A 79 0.70 14.65 -7.41
CA THR A 79 -0.53 15.18 -8.03
C THR A 79 -1.19 16.19 -7.09
N PRO A 80 -1.35 17.47 -7.50
CA PRO A 80 -2.01 18.48 -6.69
C PRO A 80 -3.54 18.23 -6.61
N GLY A 81 -4.20 18.88 -5.66
CA GLY A 81 -5.66 18.87 -5.53
C GLY A 81 -6.25 17.65 -4.81
N TYR A 82 -5.43 16.90 -4.07
CA TYR A 82 -5.86 15.79 -3.23
C TYR A 82 -5.42 16.02 -1.79
N PRO A 83 -6.27 15.69 -0.81
CA PRO A 83 -5.85 15.59 0.58
C PRO A 83 -4.64 14.67 0.73
N ILE A 84 -3.85 14.93 1.77
CA ILE A 84 -2.66 14.15 2.09
C ILE A 84 -3.04 12.66 2.23
N HIS A 85 -2.24 11.81 1.60
CA HIS A 85 -2.46 10.38 1.60
C HIS A 85 -1.14 9.60 1.57
N PHE A 86 -1.22 8.38 2.07
CA PHE A 86 -0.11 7.46 2.22
C PHE A 86 -0.42 6.15 1.53
N HIS A 87 0.57 5.62 0.83
CA HIS A 87 0.54 4.29 0.26
C HIS A 87 1.01 3.30 1.32
N VAL A 88 0.26 2.22 1.50
CA VAL A 88 0.65 1.08 2.33
C VAL A 88 0.67 -0.15 1.43
N ILE A 89 1.88 -0.57 1.06
CA ILE A 89 2.12 -1.53 -0.02
C ILE A 89 2.60 -2.85 0.60
N PRO A 90 1.79 -3.92 0.57
CA PRO A 90 2.25 -5.23 1.00
C PRO A 90 3.18 -5.85 -0.05
N ILE A 91 4.31 -6.38 0.38
CA ILE A 91 5.20 -7.17 -0.47
C ILE A 91 5.11 -8.63 -0.04
N TYR A 92 4.70 -9.46 -0.99
CA TYR A 92 4.61 -10.90 -0.81
C TYR A 92 5.84 -11.58 -1.41
N GLU A 93 6.20 -12.75 -0.88
CA GLU A 93 7.27 -13.59 -1.43
C GLU A 93 7.05 -13.87 -2.93
N TRP A 94 5.80 -14.14 -3.35
CA TRP A 94 5.49 -14.39 -4.75
C TRP A 94 5.61 -13.14 -5.64
N VAL A 95 5.49 -11.94 -5.09
CA VAL A 95 5.72 -10.69 -5.84
C VAL A 95 7.21 -10.51 -6.09
N GLU A 96 8.04 -10.72 -5.07
CA GLU A 96 9.49 -10.67 -5.19
C GLU A 96 10.00 -11.73 -6.18
N ALA A 97 9.44 -12.96 -6.14
CA ALA A 97 9.78 -14.00 -7.11
C ALA A 97 9.41 -13.61 -8.56
N LEU A 98 8.29 -12.91 -8.78
CA LEU A 98 7.92 -12.39 -10.10
C LEU A 98 8.88 -11.30 -10.57
N PHE A 99 9.29 -10.40 -9.67
CA PHE A 99 10.28 -9.37 -9.96
C PHE A 99 11.59 -9.99 -10.45
N TRP A 100 12.13 -11.00 -9.74
CA TRP A 100 13.36 -11.70 -10.12
C TRP A 100 13.25 -12.47 -11.44
N LYS A 101 12.06 -13.03 -11.74
CA LYS A 101 11.83 -13.79 -12.96
C LYS A 101 11.73 -12.90 -14.21
N ASP A 102 11.36 -11.64 -14.07
CA ASP A 102 11.16 -10.73 -15.20
C ASP A 102 12.50 -10.13 -15.67
N ALA A 103 12.91 -10.50 -16.88
CA ALA A 103 14.16 -10.07 -17.49
C ALA A 103 14.26 -8.54 -17.68
N ARG A 104 13.12 -7.83 -17.80
CA ARG A 104 13.11 -6.37 -17.96
C ARG A 104 13.66 -5.66 -16.73
N TYR A 105 13.45 -6.23 -15.54
CA TYR A 105 13.86 -5.63 -14.27
C TYR A 105 15.30 -5.97 -13.88
N ARG A 106 15.93 -6.95 -14.54
CA ARG A 106 17.36 -7.25 -14.35
C ARG A 106 18.26 -6.09 -14.82
N LEU A 107 17.74 -5.22 -15.69
CA LEU A 107 18.42 -3.99 -16.09
C LEU A 107 18.80 -3.13 -14.87
N LEU A 108 17.99 -3.18 -13.78
CA LEU A 108 18.23 -2.39 -12.59
C LEU A 108 19.52 -2.76 -11.86
N GLU A 109 19.96 -4.02 -11.97
CA GLU A 109 21.23 -4.50 -11.41
C GLU A 109 22.44 -3.75 -12.00
N ASN A 110 22.31 -3.14 -13.17
CA ASN A 110 23.38 -2.35 -13.78
C ASN A 110 23.53 -0.95 -13.19
N PHE A 111 22.60 -0.51 -12.33
CA PHE A 111 22.70 0.76 -11.61
C PHE A 111 23.30 0.60 -10.21
N ALA A 112 23.44 -0.64 -9.73
CA ALA A 112 24.02 -0.96 -8.44
C ALA A 112 25.56 -0.81 -8.47
N GLU A 113 26.14 -0.19 -7.44
CA GLU A 113 27.59 0.01 -7.30
C GLU A 113 28.09 -0.57 -5.96
N GLY A 114 28.91 -1.63 -6.02
CA GLY A 114 29.63 -2.17 -4.86
C GLY A 114 29.19 -3.57 -4.38
N PRO A 115 30.02 -4.23 -3.56
CA PRO A 115 29.73 -5.57 -3.06
C PRO A 115 28.62 -5.55 -1.99
N GLY A 116 27.47 -6.17 -2.28
CA GLY A 116 26.37 -6.35 -1.32
C GLY A 116 24.96 -6.05 -1.86
N GLU A 117 24.84 -5.42 -3.02
CA GLU A 117 23.57 -5.01 -3.64
C GLU A 117 22.94 -6.11 -4.52
N THR A 118 23.12 -7.39 -4.17
CA THR A 118 22.50 -8.50 -4.91
C THR A 118 21.05 -8.76 -4.48
N ALA A 119 20.61 -8.20 -3.35
CA ALA A 119 19.22 -8.24 -2.92
C ALA A 119 18.49 -6.98 -3.42
N THR A 120 17.24 -7.14 -3.87
CA THR A 120 16.41 -6.02 -4.32
C THR A 120 16.02 -5.13 -3.16
N ASP A 121 15.87 -3.83 -3.44
CA ASP A 121 15.49 -2.84 -2.43
C ASP A 121 13.99 -2.48 -2.48
N GLY A 122 13.59 -1.58 -1.57
CA GLY A 122 12.21 -1.11 -1.49
C GLY A 122 11.79 -0.21 -2.67
N ALA A 123 12.72 0.51 -3.28
CA ALA A 123 12.44 1.38 -4.42
C ALA A 123 12.19 0.55 -5.69
N GLU A 124 13.01 -0.46 -5.96
CA GLU A 124 12.85 -1.38 -7.08
C GLU A 124 11.55 -2.16 -7.02
N LEU A 125 11.22 -2.73 -5.84
CA LEU A 125 9.97 -3.46 -5.66
C LEU A 125 8.74 -2.54 -5.70
N THR A 126 8.86 -1.30 -5.23
CA THR A 126 7.77 -0.31 -5.38
C THR A 126 7.54 0.03 -6.85
N LEU A 127 8.62 0.24 -7.61
CA LEU A 127 8.55 0.45 -9.05
C LEU A 127 7.88 -0.75 -9.75
N PHE A 128 8.31 -1.97 -9.43
CA PHE A 128 7.71 -3.19 -9.95
C PHE A 128 6.21 -3.27 -9.66
N VAL A 129 5.81 -3.03 -8.40
CA VAL A 129 4.40 -3.04 -8.00
C VAL A 129 3.57 -2.04 -8.80
N TRP A 130 4.07 -0.82 -8.99
CA TRP A 130 3.34 0.20 -9.75
C TRP A 130 3.21 -0.14 -11.22
N ARG A 131 4.30 -0.54 -11.88
CA ARG A 131 4.22 -0.86 -13.31
C ARG A 131 3.34 -2.09 -13.55
N GLU A 132 3.51 -3.13 -12.76
CA GLU A 132 2.93 -4.44 -13.08
C GLU A 132 1.55 -4.67 -12.47
N PHE A 133 1.27 -4.12 -11.29
CA PHE A 133 -0.02 -4.32 -10.63
C PHE A 133 -0.92 -3.09 -10.70
N CYS A 134 -0.43 -1.95 -11.18
CA CYS A 134 -1.23 -0.72 -11.17
C CYS A 134 -1.46 -0.10 -12.54
N GLU A 135 -0.47 -0.19 -13.44
CA GLU A 135 -0.52 0.47 -14.74
C GLU A 135 -0.72 -0.53 -15.89
N ARG A 136 -0.16 -1.73 -15.76
CA ARG A 136 -0.31 -2.78 -16.77
C ARG A 136 -1.76 -3.22 -16.90
N ALA A 137 -2.26 -3.27 -18.14
CA ALA A 137 -3.64 -3.67 -18.45
C ALA A 137 -3.94 -5.12 -18.02
N GLU A 138 -2.97 -6.01 -18.21
CA GLU A 138 -3.03 -7.42 -17.79
C GLU A 138 -1.96 -7.67 -16.72
N PRO A 139 -2.32 -7.61 -15.42
CA PRO A 139 -1.36 -7.78 -14.34
C PRO A 139 -0.78 -9.21 -14.32
N PRO A 140 0.40 -9.42 -13.71
CA PRO A 140 0.93 -10.75 -13.48
C PRO A 140 -0.04 -11.65 -12.69
N PRO A 141 0.11 -12.99 -12.78
CA PRO A 141 -0.74 -13.92 -12.03
C PRO A 141 -0.71 -13.64 -10.53
N ILE A 142 -1.88 -13.37 -9.96
CA ILE A 142 -2.07 -13.08 -8.54
C ILE A 142 -2.10 -14.39 -7.77
N ARG A 143 -1.38 -14.46 -6.64
CA ARG A 143 -1.49 -15.57 -5.68
C ARG A 143 -2.12 -15.08 -4.37
N GLY A 144 -3.00 -15.90 -3.81
CA GLY A 144 -3.75 -15.56 -2.60
C GLY A 144 -5.15 -15.02 -2.90
N PRO A 145 -5.74 -14.23 -1.99
CA PRO A 145 -7.11 -13.78 -2.14
C PRO A 145 -7.28 -12.79 -3.30
N SER A 146 -8.47 -12.77 -3.89
CA SER A 146 -8.92 -11.68 -4.76
C SER A 146 -8.94 -10.34 -4.00
N ILE A 147 -9.03 -9.22 -4.74
CA ILE A 147 -9.15 -7.89 -4.12
C ILE A 147 -10.35 -7.81 -3.17
N SER A 148 -11.50 -8.35 -3.58
CA SER A 148 -12.72 -8.34 -2.76
C SER A 148 -12.58 -9.18 -1.49
N GLU A 149 -11.95 -10.35 -1.57
CA GLU A 149 -11.66 -11.18 -0.40
C GLU A 149 -10.65 -10.51 0.53
N ALA A 150 -9.59 -9.90 -0.02
CA ALA A 150 -8.62 -9.15 0.77
C ALA A 150 -9.29 -7.97 1.50
N ILE A 151 -10.12 -7.17 0.83
CA ILE A 151 -10.88 -6.09 1.46
C ILE A 151 -11.76 -6.63 2.60
N LYS A 152 -12.45 -7.76 2.40
CA LYS A 152 -13.28 -8.39 3.43
C LYS A 152 -12.44 -8.77 4.67
N LEU A 153 -11.33 -9.48 4.47
CA LEU A 153 -10.42 -9.89 5.56
C LEU A 153 -9.88 -8.67 6.32
N LEU A 154 -9.48 -7.63 5.60
CA LEU A 154 -8.93 -6.42 6.19
C LEU A 154 -10.00 -5.64 6.97
N ARG A 155 -11.24 -5.56 6.46
CA ARG A 155 -12.39 -4.95 7.18
C ARG A 155 -12.64 -5.63 8.50
N GLU A 156 -12.56 -6.96 8.56
CA GLU A 156 -12.79 -7.72 9.79
C GLU A 156 -11.65 -7.51 10.79
N ALA A 157 -10.41 -7.53 10.33
CA ALA A 157 -9.23 -7.45 11.20
C ALA A 157 -8.85 -6.02 11.62
N MET A 158 -9.26 -4.99 10.88
CA MET A 158 -8.93 -3.59 11.21
C MET A 158 -9.98 -2.88 12.07
N ARG A 159 -11.11 -3.54 12.42
CA ARG A 159 -12.16 -2.94 13.27
C ARG A 159 -11.57 -2.39 14.56
N PHE A 160 -11.85 -1.13 14.85
CA PHE A 160 -11.58 -0.58 16.18
C PHE A 160 -12.58 -1.20 17.16
N PRO A 161 -12.14 -1.62 18.36
CA PRO A 161 -13.09 -1.87 19.44
C PRO A 161 -13.97 -0.63 19.58
N PRO A 162 -15.30 -0.76 19.78
CA PRO A 162 -16.09 0.38 20.20
C PRO A 162 -15.45 0.95 21.48
N LEU A 163 -15.36 2.29 21.52
CA LEU A 163 -14.94 3.04 22.71
C LEU A 163 -15.88 2.75 23.89
#